data_AF-A0A2I1K6X8-F1
#
_entry.id   AF-A0A2I1K6X8-F1
#
_cell.length_a   1.000
_cell.length_b   1.000
_cell.length_c   1.000
_cell.angle_alpha   90.00
_cell.angle_beta   90.00
_cell.angle_gamma   90.00
#
_symmetry.space_group_name_H-M   'P 1'
#
loop_
_entity.id
_entity.type
_entity.pdbx_description
1 polymer ?
#
loop_
_entity_poly.entity_id
_entity_poly.type
_entity_poly.pdbx_seq_one_letter_code
_entity_poly.pdbx_strand_id
1 'polypeptide(L)'
;MKEQEEQQGKKQVKDKKEFAVFQVDKNFYNIINKDGKTTVYMDVKTYVDQGRTMIPVRYIAYTLGLNVEYDNSTHEAIFSNFLSINKEEINLWVNQELFQLWNFLLLIHLSHLAIMPTI
;
A
#
# COMPACT_ATOMS: atom_id res chain seq x y z
N MET A 1 -4.18 -36.79 -18.97
CA MET A 1 -4.44 -36.30 -17.60
C MET A 1 -4.05 -34.84 -17.56
N LYS A 2 -5.04 -33.98 -17.79
CA LYS A 2 -4.92 -32.53 -17.67
C LYS A 2 -5.39 -32.15 -16.27
N GLU A 3 -4.86 -31.03 -15.78
CA GLU A 3 -5.48 -30.16 -14.77
C GLU A 3 -5.66 -30.75 -13.38
N GLN A 4 -4.59 -30.82 -12.58
CA GLN A 4 -4.60 -30.46 -11.16
C GLN A 4 -3.22 -29.92 -10.78
N GLU A 5 -3.18 -29.00 -9.80
CA GLU A 5 -2.04 -28.17 -9.34
C GLU A 5 -1.82 -26.94 -10.25
N GLU A 6 -2.01 -25.69 -9.84
CA GLU A 6 -2.09 -25.11 -8.50
C GLU A 6 -2.88 -23.81 -8.57
N GLN A 7 -3.96 -23.75 -7.79
CA GLN A 7 -4.70 -22.54 -7.51
C GLN A 7 -3.86 -21.63 -6.61
N GLN A 8 -2.92 -20.88 -7.16
CA GLN A 8 -2.21 -19.83 -6.43
C GLN A 8 -2.89 -18.48 -6.65
N GLY A 9 -3.50 -17.96 -5.58
CA GLY A 9 -3.67 -16.52 -5.40
C GLY A 9 -5.05 -15.92 -5.65
N LYS A 10 -6.15 -16.58 -5.25
CA LYS A 10 -7.34 -15.79 -4.84
C LYS A 10 -6.96 -15.04 -3.56
N LYS A 11 -6.33 -13.88 -3.70
CA LYS A 11 -6.15 -12.92 -2.61
C LYS A 11 -7.55 -12.50 -2.20
N GLN A 12 -8.07 -13.17 -1.18
CA GLN A 12 -9.27 -12.73 -0.51
C GLN A 12 -8.99 -11.32 0.00
N VAL A 13 -9.49 -10.31 -0.72
CA VAL A 13 -9.71 -8.98 -0.17
C VAL A 13 -10.79 -9.20 0.87
N LYS A 14 -10.35 -9.58 2.06
CA LYS A 14 -11.21 -9.69 3.23
C LYS A 14 -11.66 -8.26 3.47
N ASP A 15 -12.90 -7.96 3.09
CA ASP A 15 -13.55 -6.66 3.24
C ASP A 15 -13.57 -6.28 4.74
N LYS A 16 -12.43 -5.83 5.24
CA LYS A 16 -12.31 -5.21 6.54
C LYS A 16 -12.95 -3.85 6.33
N LYS A 17 -14.21 -3.72 6.75
CA LYS A 17 -14.91 -2.44 6.75
C LYS A 17 -14.16 -1.50 7.68
N GLU A 18 -13.28 -0.70 7.11
CA GLU A 18 -12.59 0.39 7.78
C GLU A 18 -13.38 1.66 7.48
N PHE A 19 -13.93 2.28 8.52
CA PHE A 19 -14.70 3.51 8.39
C PHE A 19 -13.85 4.68 8.85
N ALA A 20 -13.80 5.74 8.05
CA ALA A 20 -13.31 7.05 8.48
C ALA A 20 -14.50 7.93 8.89
N VAL A 21 -14.48 8.46 10.12
CA VAL A 21 -15.56 9.27 10.68
C VAL A 21 -15.06 10.67 11.00
N PHE A 22 -15.58 11.64 10.26
CA PHE A 22 -15.31 13.07 10.40
C PHE A 22 -16.49 13.75 11.11
N GLN A 23 -16.28 14.26 12.32
CA GLN A 23 -17.31 14.94 13.11
C GLN A 23 -17.14 16.45 12.97
N VAL A 24 -18.24 17.20 12.80
CA VAL A 24 -18.23 18.68 12.73
C VAL A 24 -17.61 19.29 14.00
N ASP A 25 -16.89 20.41 13.83
CA ASP A 25 -16.20 21.15 14.89
C ASP A 25 -15.10 20.37 15.61
N LYS A 26 -14.58 19.32 14.97
CA LYS A 26 -13.41 18.58 15.45
C LYS A 26 -12.24 18.73 14.47
N ASN A 27 -11.06 18.91 15.04
CA ASN A 27 -9.78 18.86 14.32
C ASN A 27 -9.17 17.45 14.37
N PHE A 28 -10.01 16.42 14.45
CA PHE A 28 -9.57 15.03 14.33
C PHE A 28 -10.66 14.21 13.64
N TYR A 29 -10.26 13.10 13.05
CA TYR A 29 -11.17 12.06 12.56
C TYR A 29 -10.83 10.73 13.21
N ASN A 30 -11.77 9.79 13.13
CA ASN A 30 -11.58 8.46 13.72
C ASN A 30 -11.59 7.41 12.63
N ILE A 31 -10.62 6.50 12.68
CA ILE A 31 -10.64 5.26 11.91
C ILE A 31 -11.22 4.18 12.82
N ILE A 32 -12.29 3.53 12.36
CA ILE A 32 -12.96 2.45 13.06
C ILE A 32 -12.76 1.17 12.27
N ASN A 33 -12.17 0.16 12.91
CA ASN A 33 -11.95 -1.15 12.35
C ASN A 33 -12.29 -2.24 13.38
N LYS A 34 -12.05 -3.52 13.04
CA LYS A 34 -12.30 -4.65 13.94
C LYS A 34 -11.47 -4.61 15.25
N ASP A 35 -10.34 -3.92 15.21
CA ASP A 35 -9.35 -3.86 16.29
C ASP A 35 -9.63 -2.67 17.24
N GLY A 36 -10.51 -1.75 16.83
CA GLY A 36 -11.00 -0.66 17.66
C GLY A 36 -11.09 0.67 16.91
N LYS A 37 -10.88 1.75 17.67
CA LYS A 37 -10.98 3.14 17.20
C LYS A 37 -9.63 3.83 17.36
N THR A 38 -9.11 4.39 16.27
CA THR A 38 -7.91 5.22 16.27
C THR A 38 -8.27 6.67 15.93
N THR A 39 -7.78 7.61 16.73
CA THR A 39 -7.98 9.05 16.51
C THR A 39 -6.78 9.63 15.78
N VAL A 40 -7.02 10.39 14.70
CA VAL A 40 -5.98 11.08 13.92
C VAL A 40 -6.28 12.58 13.92
N TYR A 41 -5.30 13.40 14.31
CA TYR A 41 -5.43 14.85 14.36
C TYR A 41 -5.18 15.50 12.99
N MET A 42 -5.88 16.60 12.78
CA MET A 42 -5.90 17.39 11.55
C MET A 42 -5.47 18.84 11.86
N ASP A 43 -4.93 19.52 10.85
CA ASP A 43 -4.54 20.92 10.90
C ASP A 43 -5.74 21.88 10.86
N VAL A 44 -6.84 21.46 10.25
CA VAL A 44 -8.07 22.23 10.10
C VAL A 44 -9.26 21.42 10.62
N LYS A 45 -10.16 22.09 11.36
CA LYS A 45 -11.42 21.47 11.80
C LYS A 45 -12.38 21.29 10.64
N THR A 46 -13.19 20.25 10.69
CA THR A 46 -14.43 20.17 9.92
C THR A 46 -15.41 21.25 10.40
N TYR A 47 -16.19 21.82 9.50
CA TYR A 47 -17.15 22.87 9.85
C TYR A 47 -18.34 22.85 8.89
N VAL A 48 -19.41 23.56 9.25
CA VAL A 48 -20.53 23.79 8.35
C VAL A 48 -20.43 25.21 7.82
N ASP A 49 -20.52 25.35 6.50
CA ASP A 49 -20.60 26.64 5.82
C ASP A 49 -21.72 26.60 4.77
N GLN A 50 -22.58 27.62 4.82
CA GLN A 50 -23.76 27.74 3.94
C GLN A 50 -24.61 26.44 3.87
N GLY A 51 -24.77 25.75 5.00
CA GLY A 51 -25.54 24.49 5.08
C GLY A 51 -24.83 23.26 4.52
N ARG A 52 -23.55 23.37 4.15
CA ARG A 52 -22.73 22.25 3.68
C ARG A 52 -21.63 21.93 4.70
N THR A 53 -21.39 20.65 4.92
CA THR A 53 -20.25 20.21 5.73
C THR A 53 -18.97 20.30 4.90
N MET A 54 -18.06 21.15 5.32
CA MET A 54 -16.71 21.28 4.77
C MET A 54 -15.77 20.34 5.52
N ILE A 55 -15.16 19.41 4.79
CA ILE A 55 -14.22 18.42 5.32
C ILE A 55 -12.86 18.65 4.66
N PRO A 56 -11.74 18.64 5.40
CA PRO A 56 -10.44 18.86 4.78
C PRO A 56 -10.06 17.66 3.89
N VAL A 57 -10.01 17.91 2.58
CA VAL A 57 -9.83 16.89 1.53
C VAL A 57 -8.56 16.05 1.70
N ARG A 58 -7.48 16.63 2.24
CA ARG A 58 -6.20 15.96 2.50
C ARG A 58 -6.38 14.69 3.32
N TYR A 59 -7.16 14.76 4.40
CA TYR A 59 -7.35 13.62 5.29
C TYR A 59 -8.30 12.58 4.72
N ILE A 60 -9.27 12.99 3.89
CA ILE A 60 -10.07 12.04 3.11
C ILE A 60 -9.15 11.24 2.19
N ALA A 61 -8.25 11.90 1.46
CA ALA A 61 -7.31 11.23 0.58
C ALA A 61 -6.37 10.26 1.32
N TYR A 62 -5.87 10.63 2.51
CA TYR A 62 -5.10 9.70 3.35
C TYR A 62 -5.90 8.46 3.75
N THR A 63 -7.20 8.58 4.02
CA THR A 63 -8.06 7.41 4.31
C THR A 63 -8.25 6.50 3.10
N LEU A 64 -8.03 7.01 1.89
CA LEU A 64 -8.06 6.25 0.64
C LEU A 64 -6.69 5.73 0.22
N GLY A 65 -5.66 5.92 1.06
CA GLY A 65 -4.29 5.48 0.76
C GLY A 65 -3.57 6.32 -0.31
N LEU A 66 -4.03 7.55 -0.54
CA LEU A 66 -3.41 8.48 -1.48
C LEU A 66 -2.36 9.34 -0.79
N ASN A 67 -1.33 9.72 -1.53
CA ASN A 67 -0.46 10.83 -1.23
C ASN A 67 -1.13 12.15 -1.63
N VAL A 68 -0.78 13.23 -0.93
CA VAL A 68 -1.31 14.57 -1.22
C VAL A 68 -0.19 15.59 -1.19
N GLU A 69 0.01 16.26 -2.33
CA GLU A 69 0.95 17.36 -2.51
C GLU A 69 0.18 18.63 -2.87
N TYR A 70 0.81 19.79 -2.68
CA TYR A 70 0.23 21.08 -3.03
C TYR A 70 1.25 21.93 -3.77
N ASP A 71 0.92 22.31 -5.00
CA ASP A 71 1.70 23.28 -5.76
C ASP A 71 1.19 24.69 -5.45
N ASN A 72 2.01 25.45 -4.72
CA ASN A 72 1.67 26.81 -4.31
C ASN A 72 1.71 27.82 -5.47
N SER A 73 2.39 27.50 -6.58
CA SER A 73 2.49 28.38 -7.74
C SER A 73 1.20 28.35 -8.58
N THR A 74 0.64 27.16 -8.79
CA THR A 74 -0.59 26.94 -9.56
C THR A 74 -1.83 26.86 -8.69
N HIS A 75 -1.67 26.80 -7.37
CA HIS A 75 -2.74 26.55 -6.40
C HIS A 75 -3.44 25.20 -6.60
N GLU A 76 -2.69 24.18 -7.00
CA GLU A 76 -3.21 22.86 -7.30
C GLU A 76 -2.94 21.86 -6.18
N ALA A 77 -3.96 21.08 -5.83
CA ALA A 77 -3.81 19.91 -4.98
C ALA A 77 -3.60 18.68 -5.86
N ILE A 78 -2.50 17.96 -5.63
CA ILE A 78 -2.09 16.80 -6.43
C ILE A 78 -2.29 15.55 -5.58
N PHE A 79 -3.03 14.58 -6.12
CA PHE A 79 -3.33 13.32 -5.47
C PHE A 79 -2.69 12.18 -6.26
N SER A 80 -1.87 11.37 -5.61
CA SER A 80 -1.20 10.23 -6.26
C SER A 80 -1.30 8.97 -5.41
N ASN A 81 -1.26 7.80 -6.04
CA ASN A 81 -1.19 6.54 -5.31
C ASN A 81 0.28 6.22 -5.02
N PHE A 82 0.64 5.90 -3.78
CA PHE A 82 1.99 5.44 -3.43
C PHE A 82 2.41 4.17 -4.19
N LEU A 83 1.45 3.36 -4.62
CA LEU A 83 1.67 2.14 -5.42
C LEU A 83 1.77 2.41 -6.93
N SER A 84 1.76 3.68 -7.34
CA SER A 84 2.00 4.12 -8.73
C SER A 84 3.48 4.21 -9.08
N ILE A 85 4.38 3.59 -8.31
CA ILE A 85 5.62 3.10 -8.92
C ILE A 85 5.15 2.14 -10.00
N ASN A 86 5.54 2.42 -11.25
CA ASN A 86 5.04 1.73 -12.42
C ASN A 86 5.05 0.22 -12.15
N LYS A 87 3.94 -0.50 -12.37
CA LYS A 87 3.85 -1.94 -12.07
C LYS A 87 5.01 -2.72 -12.72
N GLU A 88 5.51 -2.19 -13.83
CA GLU A 88 6.70 -2.64 -14.55
C GLU A 88 8.00 -2.48 -13.73
N GLU A 89 8.22 -1.35 -13.05
CA GLU A 89 9.39 -1.12 -12.19
C GLU A 89 9.40 -2.04 -10.96
N ILE A 90 8.24 -2.27 -10.34
CA ILE A 90 8.11 -3.22 -9.22
C ILE A 90 8.40 -4.66 -9.71
N ASN A 91 7.89 -5.05 -10.88
CA ASN A 91 8.17 -6.35 -11.46
C ASN A 91 9.66 -6.52 -11.79
N LEU A 92 10.34 -5.47 -12.26
CA LEU A 92 11.78 -5.50 -12.53
C LEU A 92 12.60 -5.75 -11.26
N TRP A 93 12.28 -5.05 -10.16
CA TRP A 93 12.93 -5.26 -8.85
C TRP A 93 12.73 -6.67 -8.30
N VAL A 94 11.48 -7.16 -8.32
CA VAL A 94 11.15 -8.50 -7.82
C VAL A 94 11.83 -9.58 -8.65
N ASN A 95 11.82 -9.45 -9.98
CA ASN A 95 12.45 -10.44 -10.86
C ASN A 95 13.98 -10.44 -10.72
N GLN A 96 14.61 -9.28 -10.49
CA GLN A 96 16.05 -9.19 -10.27
C GLN A 96 16.47 -9.90 -8.97
N GLU A 97 15.75 -9.68 -7.85
CA GLU A 97 16.04 -10.38 -6.59
C GLU A 97 15.83 -11.89 -6.69
N LEU A 98 14.73 -12.33 -7.34
CA LEU A 98 14.48 -13.75 -7.57
C LEU A 98 15.55 -14.42 -8.44
N PHE A 99 16.09 -13.70 -9.44
CA PHE A 99 17.21 -14.17 -10.25
C PHE A 99 18.51 -14.32 -9.44
N GLN A 100 18.81 -13.39 -8.53
CA GLN A 100 19.98 -13.50 -7.65
C GLN A 100 19.85 -14.67 -6.68
N LEU A 101 18.66 -14.88 -6.11
CA LEU A 101 18.37 -16.03 -5.25
C LEU A 101 18.49 -17.36 -6.01
N TRP A 102 18.03 -17.42 -7.26
CA TRP A 102 18.19 -18.60 -8.11
C TRP A 102 19.65 -18.90 -8.45
N ASN A 103 20.44 -17.88 -8.82
CA ASN A 103 21.87 -18.06 -9.07
C ASN A 103 22.63 -18.50 -7.82
N PHE A 104 22.26 -17.97 -6.65
CA PHE A 104 22.83 -18.37 -5.38
C PHE A 104 22.54 -19.84 -5.05
N LEU A 105 21.30 -20.30 -5.27
CA LEU A 105 20.94 -21.70 -5.10
C LEU A 105 21.68 -22.63 -6.07
N LEU A 106 21.84 -22.20 -7.32
CA LEU A 106 22.62 -22.95 -8.32
C LEU A 106 24.09 -23.11 -7.88
N LEU A 107 24.71 -22.06 -7.35
CA LEU A 107 26.09 -22.08 -6.86
C LEU A 107 26.27 -23.02 -5.65
N ILE A 108 25.32 -23.05 -4.71
CA ILE A 108 25.34 -23.97 -3.57
C ILE A 108 25.26 -25.43 -4.04
N HIS A 109 24.52 -25.70 -5.11
CA HIS A 109 24.39 -27.03 -5.68
C HIS A 109 25.64 -27.46 -6.45
N LEU A 110 26.29 -26.54 -7.17
CA LEU A 110 27.56 -26.80 -7.87
C LEU A 110 28.75 -26.95 -6.90
N SER A 111 28.78 -26.22 -5.78
CA SER A 111 29.85 -26.34 -4.80
C SER A 111 29.85 -27.68 -4.06
N HIS A 112 28.71 -28.39 -4.00
CA HIS A 112 28.63 -29.76 -3.46
C HIS A 112 29.14 -30.82 -4.44
N LEU A 113 29.16 -30.54 -5.75
CA LEU A 113 29.65 -31.49 -6.76
C LEU A 113 31.19 -31.46 -6.91
N ALA A 114 31.84 -30.37 -6.47
CA ALA A 114 33.29 -30.20 -6.56
C ALA A 114 34.09 -30.81 -5.38
N ILE A 115 33.42 -31.45 -4.41
CA ILE A 115 34.07 -32.10 -3.26
C ILE A 115 33.90 -33.63 -3.35
N MET A 116 34.34 -34.23 -4.46
CA MET A 116 34.62 -35.67 -4.50
C MET A 116 36.13 -35.84 -4.23
N PRO A 117 36.56 -36.49 -3.13
CA PRO A 117 37.97 -36.76 -2.92
C PRO A 117 38.47 -37.69 -4.03
N THR A 118 39.51 -37.26 -4.73
CA THR A 118 40.28 -38.13 -5.62
C THR A 118 41.03 -39.12 -4.73
N ILE A 119 40.64 -40.39 -4.78
CA ILE A 119 41.50 -41.51 -4.38
C ILE A 119 42.26 -41.96 -5.62
#